data_AF-A0A2S9Y3H0-F1
#
_entry.id   AF-A0A2S9Y3H0-F1
#
_cell.length_a   1.000
_cell.length_b   1.000
_cell.length_c   1.000
_cell.angle_alpha   90.00
_cell.angle_beta   90.00
_cell.angle_gamma   90.00
#
_symmetry.space_group_name_H-M   'P 1'
#
loop_
_entity.id
_entity.type
_entity.pdbx_description
1 polymer ?
#
loop_
_entity_poly.entity_id
_entity_poly.type
_entity_poly.pdbx_seq_one_letter_code
_entity_poly.pdbx_strand_id
1 'polypeptide(L)'
;MYAIKRSLTAALALPLLLSISACGKSESDKPAEEAKPKIEKLDPATLFTGDKVTMPSTYGALKLGMTQAEAKTAMADLPEDGTIKSESYPDIWFNTGFDDETTKLTRVYFNLPKADAIKFATEKWGAPQEGTDLDAKVLWWFNPADNLRVSIGDSYSDGEAHIEFTHYWPITQLIGEGKELAFEKDAPLLGLTPADLDAKYATWVKKESEEDAKKSQEDIAKLAGEEAKALMGKPTASIDLEYPPTEWGKYWTPVHLSWTDEGKIDRFWFGLDFEPHPAAKDQIFALFKQKWGEPKEVEEYGDKIFVFSEDPRIEVEEDTISNKWDVTVEVPETE
;
A
#
# COMPACT_ATOMS: atom_id res chain seq x y z
N MET A 1 13.40 -23.85 13.35
CA MET A 1 12.39 -24.55 14.18
C MET A 1 12.64 -24.22 15.64
N TYR A 2 11.98 -23.20 16.18
CA TYR A 2 12.14 -22.81 17.59
C TYR A 2 11.01 -23.43 18.44
N ALA A 3 11.42 -24.22 19.43
CA ALA A 3 10.53 -24.88 20.37
C ALA A 3 10.09 -23.93 21.49
N ILE A 4 8.79 -23.65 21.56
CA ILE A 4 8.18 -22.87 22.63
C ILE A 4 8.07 -23.74 23.89
N LYS A 5 8.80 -23.39 24.95
CA LYS A 5 8.65 -23.97 26.28
C LYS A 5 7.38 -23.46 26.94
N ARG A 6 6.41 -24.35 27.19
CA ARG A 6 5.24 -24.06 28.03
C ARG A 6 5.62 -24.20 29.51
N SER A 7 5.48 -23.10 30.25
CA SER A 7 5.56 -23.07 31.71
C SER A 7 4.27 -23.66 32.30
N LEU A 8 4.42 -24.65 33.19
CA LEU A 8 3.35 -25.17 34.03
C LEU A 8 2.98 -24.12 35.09
N THR A 9 1.73 -23.67 35.10
CA THR A 9 1.16 -22.95 36.25
C THR A 9 0.31 -23.91 37.07
N ALA A 10 0.63 -23.95 38.35
CA ALA A 10 0.11 -24.85 39.36
C ALA A 10 -1.40 -24.69 39.60
N ALA A 11 -2.02 -25.83 39.89
CA ALA A 11 -3.37 -25.95 40.40
C ALA A 11 -3.51 -25.32 41.78
N LEU A 12 -4.58 -24.55 41.97
CA LEU A 12 -5.08 -24.17 43.30
C LEU A 12 -6.55 -24.58 43.37
N ALA A 13 -6.78 -25.58 44.22
CA ALA A 13 -8.08 -26.13 44.55
C ALA A 13 -8.93 -25.11 45.32
N LEU A 14 -10.19 -24.96 44.93
CA LEU A 14 -11.22 -24.31 45.75
C LEU A 14 -12.19 -25.37 46.30
N PRO A 15 -12.54 -25.32 47.59
CA PRO A 15 -13.35 -26.35 48.23
C PRO A 15 -14.84 -26.23 47.87
N LEU A 16 -15.44 -27.40 47.66
CA LEU A 16 -16.87 -27.67 47.67
C LEU A 16 -17.50 -27.12 48.97
N LEU A 17 -18.51 -26.27 48.83
CA LEU A 17 -19.51 -26.03 49.88
C LEU A 17 -20.88 -26.43 49.33
N LEU A 18 -21.34 -27.59 49.80
CA LEU A 18 -22.72 -28.05 49.71
C LEU A 18 -23.54 -27.32 50.78
N SER A 19 -24.61 -26.65 50.38
CA SER A 19 -25.73 -26.32 51.26
C SER A 19 -27.04 -26.66 50.55
N ILE A 20 -27.91 -27.37 51.26
CA ILE A 20 -29.20 -27.89 50.79
C ILE A 20 -30.32 -27.10 51.50
N SER A 21 -31.41 -26.89 50.76
CA SER A 21 -32.80 -26.67 51.20
C SER A 21 -33.30 -25.22 51.32
N ALA A 22 -34.19 -24.83 50.39
CA ALA A 22 -35.47 -24.20 50.72
C ALA A 22 -36.45 -24.28 49.53
N CYS A 23 -37.64 -24.82 49.79
CA CYS A 23 -38.79 -24.89 48.89
C CYS A 23 -39.31 -23.51 48.45
N GLY A 24 -39.83 -23.47 47.22
CA GLY A 24 -41.07 -22.77 46.91
C GLY A 24 -40.98 -21.28 46.60
N LYS A 25 -40.70 -20.95 45.33
CA LYS A 25 -41.29 -19.79 44.65
C LYS A 25 -41.36 -20.07 43.16
N SER A 26 -42.55 -19.89 42.61
CA SER A 26 -42.91 -20.06 41.20
C SER A 26 -41.95 -19.33 40.27
N GLU A 27 -41.41 -20.04 39.29
CA GLU A 27 -40.87 -19.46 38.06
C GLU A 27 -42.01 -18.77 37.31
N SER A 28 -42.16 -17.47 37.53
CA SER A 28 -42.87 -16.59 36.62
C SER A 28 -41.88 -15.52 36.16
N ASP A 29 -41.80 -15.37 34.84
CA ASP A 29 -41.16 -14.29 34.10
C ASP A 29 -39.63 -14.37 33.95
N LYS A 30 -39.19 -15.34 33.12
CA LYS A 30 -38.06 -15.06 32.22
C LYS A 30 -38.55 -14.04 31.19
N PRO A 31 -37.90 -12.87 31.05
CA PRO A 31 -38.19 -11.96 29.96
C PRO A 31 -38.05 -12.74 28.65
N ALA A 32 -39.04 -12.65 27.77
CA ALA A 32 -38.92 -13.16 26.42
C ALA A 32 -37.66 -12.55 25.81
N GLU A 33 -36.69 -13.40 25.48
CA GLU A 33 -35.53 -13.02 24.69
C GLU A 33 -36.09 -12.45 23.38
N GLU A 34 -36.02 -11.13 23.23
CA GLU A 34 -36.41 -10.44 22.00
C GLU A 34 -35.68 -11.13 20.86
N ALA A 35 -36.44 -11.81 19.99
CA ALA A 35 -35.89 -12.50 18.84
C ALA A 35 -35.17 -11.44 18.00
N LYS A 36 -33.83 -11.45 18.07
CA LYS A 36 -33.01 -10.57 17.23
C LYS A 36 -33.48 -10.71 15.79
N PRO A 37 -33.69 -9.61 15.06
CA PRO A 37 -34.14 -9.66 13.69
C PRO A 37 -33.20 -10.56 12.89
N LYS A 38 -33.76 -11.54 12.17
CA LYS A 38 -33.00 -12.48 11.36
C LYS A 38 -32.30 -11.70 10.25
N ILE A 39 -30.98 -11.53 10.37
CA ILE A 39 -30.18 -10.90 9.31
C ILE A 39 -30.13 -11.84 8.11
N GLU A 40 -30.43 -11.31 6.93
CA GLU A 40 -30.39 -12.05 5.68
C GLU A 40 -28.93 -12.30 5.26
N LYS A 41 -28.61 -13.57 4.96
CA LYS A 41 -27.32 -13.95 4.36
C LYS A 41 -27.32 -13.49 2.90
N LEU A 42 -26.34 -12.69 2.53
CA LEU A 42 -26.18 -12.16 1.17
C LEU A 42 -25.23 -13.04 0.34
N ASP A 43 -25.39 -12.96 -0.98
CA ASP A 43 -24.50 -13.60 -1.95
C ASP A 43 -23.16 -12.85 -2.04
N PRO A 44 -21.99 -13.50 -1.91
CA PRO A 44 -20.69 -12.83 -2.05
C PRO A 44 -20.52 -12.02 -3.36
N ALA A 45 -21.24 -12.36 -4.43
CA ALA A 45 -21.26 -11.57 -5.66
C ALA A 45 -21.69 -10.10 -5.41
N THR A 46 -22.47 -9.82 -4.36
CA THR A 46 -22.88 -8.45 -4.01
C THR A 46 -21.77 -7.61 -3.39
N LEU A 47 -20.59 -8.18 -3.12
CA LEU A 47 -19.38 -7.42 -2.77
C LEU A 47 -18.75 -6.72 -3.99
N PHE A 48 -19.11 -7.18 -5.20
CA PHE A 48 -18.67 -6.62 -6.48
C PHE A 48 -19.82 -5.84 -7.09
N THR A 49 -19.73 -4.51 -7.06
CA THR A 49 -20.81 -3.63 -7.51
C THR A 49 -20.30 -2.56 -8.47
N GLY A 50 -21.22 -1.83 -9.09
CA GLY A 50 -20.90 -0.84 -10.12
C GLY A 50 -20.42 -1.45 -11.43
N ASP A 51 -20.00 -0.57 -12.32
CA ASP A 51 -19.33 -0.83 -13.61
C ASP A 51 -17.82 -0.57 -13.55
N LYS A 52 -17.32 -0.13 -12.39
CA LYS A 52 -15.92 0.12 -12.06
C LYS A 52 -15.62 -0.35 -10.64
N VAL A 53 -14.34 -0.51 -10.32
CA VAL A 53 -13.91 -0.92 -8.97
C VAL A 53 -14.46 0.04 -7.92
N THR A 54 -15.23 -0.48 -6.97
CA THR A 54 -15.75 0.28 -5.83
C THR A 54 -15.51 -0.49 -4.54
N MET A 55 -15.26 0.25 -3.47
CA MET A 55 -15.11 -0.34 -2.14
C MET A 55 -16.37 -1.17 -1.76
N PRO A 56 -16.23 -2.42 -1.28
CA PRO A 56 -17.36 -3.22 -0.86
C PRO A 56 -18.16 -2.53 0.25
N SER A 57 -19.48 -2.70 0.25
CA SER A 57 -20.37 -2.03 1.22
C SER A 57 -20.06 -2.36 2.67
N THR A 58 -19.51 -3.54 2.95
CA THR A 58 -18.99 -3.92 4.28
C THR A 58 -17.94 -2.94 4.81
N TYR A 59 -17.19 -2.30 3.92
CA TYR A 59 -16.20 -1.27 4.25
C TYR A 59 -16.69 0.14 3.89
N GLY A 60 -17.95 0.33 3.46
CA GLY A 60 -18.38 1.54 2.74
C GLY A 60 -18.25 2.86 3.51
N ALA A 61 -18.14 2.82 4.84
CA ALA A 61 -17.86 4.00 5.66
C ALA A 61 -16.36 4.36 5.72
N LEU A 62 -15.48 3.39 5.44
CA LEU A 62 -14.03 3.55 5.47
C LEU A 62 -13.52 4.14 4.16
N LYS A 63 -12.45 4.92 4.27
CA LYS A 63 -11.67 5.40 3.13
C LYS A 63 -10.20 5.12 3.39
N LEU A 64 -9.51 4.64 2.36
CA LEU A 64 -8.06 4.49 2.44
C LEU A 64 -7.41 5.86 2.73
N GLY A 65 -6.36 5.84 3.55
CA GLY A 65 -5.71 7.04 4.09
C GLY A 65 -6.29 7.55 5.42
N MET A 66 -7.45 7.08 5.88
CA MET A 66 -7.96 7.41 7.22
C MET A 66 -7.01 6.90 8.30
N THR A 67 -6.75 7.72 9.31
CA THR A 67 -6.11 7.26 10.55
C THR A 67 -6.99 6.22 11.25
N GLN A 68 -6.40 5.39 12.12
CA GLN A 68 -7.17 4.43 12.91
C GLN A 68 -8.31 5.09 13.74
N ALA A 69 -8.09 6.31 14.23
CA ALA A 69 -9.11 7.07 14.97
C ALA A 69 -10.27 7.54 14.07
N GLU A 70 -9.97 8.02 12.87
CA GLU A 70 -10.99 8.38 11.87
C GLU A 70 -11.77 7.15 11.41
N ALA A 71 -11.08 6.03 11.18
CA ALA A 71 -11.71 4.76 10.80
C ALA A 71 -12.67 4.25 11.88
N LYS A 72 -12.26 4.27 13.16
CA LYS A 72 -13.15 3.94 14.29
C LYS A 72 -14.32 4.92 14.43
N THR A 73 -14.13 6.19 14.07
CA THR A 73 -15.24 7.17 14.07
C THR A 73 -16.24 6.90 12.94
N ALA A 74 -15.74 6.55 11.76
CA ALA A 74 -16.56 6.21 10.59
C ALA A 74 -17.28 4.87 10.75
N MET A 75 -16.67 3.93 11.45
CA MET A 75 -17.20 2.60 11.74
C MET A 75 -16.97 2.29 13.22
N ALA A 76 -17.91 2.67 14.07
CA ALA A 76 -17.81 2.53 15.53
C ALA A 76 -17.57 1.08 15.98
N ASP A 77 -18.07 0.11 15.23
CA ASP A 77 -17.93 -1.32 15.49
C ASP A 77 -16.66 -1.93 14.86
N LEU A 78 -15.74 -1.11 14.31
CA LEU A 78 -14.47 -1.58 13.77
C LEU A 78 -13.63 -2.22 14.90
N PRO A 79 -13.35 -3.53 14.84
CA PRO A 79 -12.58 -4.19 15.89
C PRO A 79 -11.14 -3.70 15.97
N GLU A 80 -10.51 -3.82 17.13
CA GLU A 80 -9.11 -3.37 17.32
C GLU A 80 -8.10 -4.13 16.46
N ASP A 81 -8.36 -5.41 16.21
CA ASP A 81 -7.57 -6.27 15.31
C ASP A 81 -7.90 -6.02 13.82
N GLY A 82 -8.80 -5.07 13.53
CA GLY A 82 -9.19 -4.70 12.18
C GLY A 82 -10.03 -5.75 11.44
N THR A 83 -10.46 -6.81 12.13
CA THR A 83 -11.14 -7.96 11.54
C THR A 83 -12.66 -7.89 11.73
N ILE A 84 -13.36 -7.46 10.69
CA ILE A 84 -14.82 -7.32 10.66
C ILE A 84 -15.47 -8.67 10.33
N LYS A 85 -16.40 -9.08 11.19
CA LYS A 85 -17.29 -10.24 10.95
C LYS A 85 -18.68 -9.75 10.60
N SER A 86 -19.05 -9.88 9.33
CA SER A 86 -20.36 -9.47 8.86
C SER A 86 -21.39 -10.56 9.11
N GLU A 87 -22.51 -10.22 9.75
CA GLU A 87 -23.65 -11.15 9.89
C GLU A 87 -24.28 -11.49 8.52
N SER A 88 -24.18 -10.58 7.54
CA SER A 88 -24.66 -10.79 6.17
C SER A 88 -23.76 -11.74 5.37
N TYR A 89 -22.49 -11.88 5.75
CA TYR A 89 -21.52 -12.76 5.09
C TYR A 89 -20.76 -13.59 6.15
N PRO A 90 -21.43 -14.53 6.83
CA PRO A 90 -20.88 -15.22 8.00
C PRO A 90 -19.64 -16.07 7.71
N ASP A 91 -19.39 -16.39 6.44
CA ASP A 91 -18.27 -17.23 5.99
C ASP A 91 -17.07 -16.39 5.50
N ILE A 92 -17.16 -15.06 5.51
CA ILE A 92 -16.11 -14.15 5.01
C ILE A 92 -15.56 -13.32 6.16
N TRP A 93 -14.23 -13.29 6.25
CA TRP A 93 -13.48 -12.45 7.19
C TRP A 93 -12.97 -11.23 6.44
N PHE A 94 -13.46 -10.06 6.84
CA PHE A 94 -13.11 -8.79 6.23
C PHE A 94 -12.04 -8.12 7.09
N ASN A 95 -10.87 -7.89 6.52
CA ASN A 95 -9.74 -7.35 7.25
C ASN A 95 -9.42 -5.93 6.78
N THR A 96 -8.82 -5.17 7.66
CA THR A 96 -8.25 -3.85 7.40
C THR A 96 -6.75 -3.91 7.68
N GLY A 97 -5.94 -3.21 6.88
CA GLY A 97 -4.51 -3.08 7.09
C GLY A 97 -4.16 -1.61 7.32
N PHE A 98 -3.60 -1.32 8.49
CA PHE A 98 -3.04 -0.01 8.81
C PHE A 98 -1.53 -0.07 8.64
N ASP A 99 -0.96 1.01 8.15
CA ASP A 99 0.47 1.21 8.14
C ASP A 99 1.00 1.42 9.57
N ASP A 100 2.08 0.73 9.94
CA ASP A 100 2.57 0.70 11.32
C ASP A 100 3.17 2.05 11.76
N GLU A 101 3.69 2.84 10.82
CA GLU A 101 4.31 4.14 11.09
C GLU A 101 3.30 5.28 11.09
N THR A 102 2.50 5.38 10.04
CA THR A 102 1.54 6.48 9.85
C THR A 102 0.19 6.20 10.50
N THR A 103 -0.09 4.95 10.89
CA THR A 103 -1.38 4.48 11.43
C THR A 103 -2.57 4.72 10.50
N LYS A 104 -2.30 4.92 9.20
CA LYS A 104 -3.31 5.15 8.16
C LYS A 104 -3.75 3.83 7.54
N LEU A 105 -5.03 3.72 7.20
CA LEU A 105 -5.62 2.58 6.51
C LEU A 105 -5.06 2.50 5.09
N THR A 106 -4.20 1.54 4.79
CA THR A 106 -3.57 1.37 3.47
C THR A 106 -4.29 0.37 2.59
N ARG A 107 -4.97 -0.60 3.20
CA ARG A 107 -5.67 -1.67 2.49
C ARG A 107 -6.88 -2.20 3.23
N VAL A 108 -7.80 -2.79 2.48
CA VAL A 108 -8.80 -3.71 3.01
C VAL A 108 -8.82 -4.96 2.16
N TYR A 109 -9.06 -6.11 2.78
CA TYR A 109 -8.97 -7.38 2.08
C TYR A 109 -9.82 -8.48 2.69
N PHE A 110 -10.19 -9.45 1.87
CA PHE A 110 -10.90 -10.65 2.26
C PHE A 110 -10.55 -11.78 1.27
N ASN A 111 -10.95 -13.00 1.61
CA ASN A 111 -10.75 -14.16 0.75
C ASN A 111 -12.09 -14.71 0.25
N LEU A 112 -12.07 -15.28 -0.95
CA LEU A 112 -13.19 -16.00 -1.58
C LEU A 112 -12.65 -17.17 -2.40
N PRO A 113 -13.47 -18.16 -2.76
CA PRO A 113 -13.09 -19.13 -3.78
C PRO A 113 -12.59 -18.44 -5.04
N LYS A 114 -11.39 -18.81 -5.52
CA LYS A 114 -10.67 -18.09 -6.58
C LYS A 114 -11.50 -17.95 -7.87
N ALA A 115 -12.17 -19.01 -8.28
CA ALA A 115 -13.01 -19.02 -9.47
C ALA A 115 -14.18 -18.02 -9.36
N ASP A 116 -14.79 -17.93 -8.18
CA ASP A 116 -15.92 -17.03 -7.93
C ASP A 116 -15.45 -15.57 -7.88
N ALA A 117 -14.35 -15.27 -7.18
CA ALA A 117 -13.79 -13.93 -7.09
C ALA A 117 -13.47 -13.34 -8.48
N ILE A 118 -12.77 -14.13 -9.32
CA ILE A 118 -12.42 -13.72 -10.69
C ILE A 118 -13.68 -13.54 -11.53
N LYS A 119 -14.64 -14.47 -11.44
CA LYS A 119 -15.91 -14.38 -12.16
C LYS A 119 -16.68 -13.12 -11.79
N PHE A 120 -16.90 -12.86 -10.50
CA PHE A 120 -17.68 -11.72 -10.03
C PHE A 120 -17.02 -10.39 -10.40
N ALA A 121 -15.71 -10.27 -10.23
CA ALA A 121 -14.97 -9.08 -10.66
C ALA A 121 -15.08 -8.88 -12.18
N THR A 122 -14.89 -9.94 -12.98
CA THR A 122 -14.94 -9.84 -14.45
C THR A 122 -16.33 -9.48 -14.97
N GLU A 123 -17.38 -10.06 -14.39
CA GLU A 123 -18.77 -9.75 -14.75
C GLU A 123 -19.15 -8.29 -14.45
N LYS A 124 -18.53 -7.67 -13.43
CA LYS A 124 -18.84 -6.30 -13.00
C LYS A 124 -17.94 -5.23 -13.61
N TRP A 125 -16.64 -5.49 -13.69
CA TRP A 125 -15.62 -4.50 -14.00
C TRP A 125 -14.90 -4.78 -15.32
N GLY A 126 -15.29 -5.84 -16.04
CA GLY A 126 -14.65 -6.25 -17.29
C GLY A 126 -13.38 -7.06 -17.08
N ALA A 127 -12.60 -7.25 -18.15
CA ALA A 127 -11.39 -8.04 -18.09
C ALA A 127 -10.31 -7.40 -17.19
N PRO A 128 -9.59 -8.18 -16.37
CA PRO A 128 -8.45 -7.67 -15.61
C PRO A 128 -7.27 -7.36 -16.51
N GLN A 129 -6.34 -6.58 -15.97
CA GLN A 129 -4.95 -6.61 -16.40
C GLN A 129 -4.22 -7.74 -15.67
N GLU A 130 -3.46 -8.55 -16.40
CA GLU A 130 -2.70 -9.65 -15.82
C GLU A 130 -1.26 -9.25 -15.52
N GLY A 131 -0.68 -9.82 -14.47
CA GLY A 131 0.76 -9.82 -14.28
C GLY A 131 1.18 -10.54 -13.01
N THR A 132 2.23 -10.08 -12.33
CA THR A 132 2.89 -10.85 -11.26
C THR A 132 3.25 -10.05 -10.01
N ASP A 133 3.19 -10.68 -8.83
CA ASP A 133 3.76 -10.19 -7.57
C ASP A 133 4.64 -11.29 -6.98
N LEU A 134 5.95 -11.06 -6.88
CA LEU A 134 6.94 -12.08 -6.48
C LEU A 134 6.75 -13.41 -7.23
N ASP A 135 6.71 -13.34 -8.56
CA ASP A 135 6.43 -14.46 -9.50
C ASP A 135 5.02 -15.07 -9.44
N ALA A 136 4.18 -14.72 -8.45
CA ALA A 136 2.82 -15.21 -8.36
C ALA A 136 1.90 -14.43 -9.31
N LYS A 137 1.04 -15.13 -10.06
CA LYS A 137 0.08 -14.48 -10.95
C LYS A 137 -0.93 -13.65 -10.14
N VAL A 138 -1.09 -12.39 -10.52
CA VAL A 138 -2.08 -11.46 -9.97
C VAL A 138 -2.91 -10.87 -11.10
N LEU A 139 -4.18 -10.60 -10.81
CA LEU A 139 -5.12 -9.92 -11.69
C LEU A 139 -5.50 -8.58 -11.08
N TRP A 140 -5.41 -7.51 -11.86
CA TRP A 140 -5.72 -6.16 -11.41
C TRP A 140 -6.90 -5.54 -12.14
N TRP A 141 -7.69 -4.80 -11.38
CA TRP A 141 -8.69 -3.86 -11.90
C TRP A 141 -8.42 -2.49 -11.30
N PHE A 142 -8.60 -1.46 -12.13
CA PHE A 142 -8.24 -0.09 -11.79
C PHE A 142 -9.45 0.82 -11.90
N ASN A 143 -9.61 1.71 -10.92
CA ASN A 143 -10.53 2.85 -10.98
C ASN A 143 -9.71 4.13 -10.75
N PRO A 144 -9.20 4.75 -11.82
CA PRO A 144 -8.36 5.94 -11.72
C PRO A 144 -9.12 7.18 -11.22
N ALA A 145 -10.45 7.22 -11.33
CA ALA A 145 -11.24 8.35 -10.86
C ALA A 145 -11.29 8.43 -9.33
N ASP A 146 -11.22 7.27 -8.67
CA ASP A 146 -11.27 7.15 -7.20
C ASP A 146 -9.91 6.73 -6.61
N ASN A 147 -8.84 6.67 -7.44
CA ASN A 147 -7.50 6.22 -7.07
C ASN A 147 -7.49 4.85 -6.38
N LEU A 148 -8.40 3.96 -6.78
CA LEU A 148 -8.63 2.67 -6.14
C LEU A 148 -8.29 1.55 -7.11
N ARG A 149 -7.54 0.55 -6.65
CA ARG A 149 -7.32 -0.69 -7.40
C ARG A 149 -7.72 -1.89 -6.58
N VAL A 150 -8.05 -2.97 -7.28
CA VAL A 150 -8.22 -4.31 -6.72
C VAL A 150 -7.18 -5.22 -7.31
N SER A 151 -6.50 -5.99 -6.47
CA SER A 151 -5.74 -7.16 -6.87
C SER A 151 -6.46 -8.44 -6.43
N ILE A 152 -6.43 -9.45 -7.29
CA ILE A 152 -6.86 -10.81 -6.98
C ILE A 152 -5.67 -11.73 -7.25
N GLY A 153 -5.09 -12.26 -6.18
CA GLY A 153 -3.96 -13.19 -6.20
C GLY A 153 -4.27 -14.49 -5.47
N ASP A 154 -3.31 -15.41 -5.44
CA ASP A 154 -3.43 -16.62 -4.62
C ASP A 154 -3.45 -16.27 -3.12
N SER A 155 -4.29 -16.95 -2.35
CA SER A 155 -4.25 -16.88 -0.90
C SER A 155 -3.40 -18.00 -0.29
N TYR A 156 -3.15 -17.95 1.01
CA TYR A 156 -2.51 -19.06 1.74
C TYR A 156 -3.39 -20.32 1.83
N SER A 157 -4.70 -20.20 1.60
CA SER A 157 -5.64 -21.31 1.59
C SER A 157 -5.80 -21.84 0.16
N ASP A 158 -5.65 -23.15 -0.02
CA ASP A 158 -5.82 -23.79 -1.32
C ASP A 158 -7.24 -23.56 -1.88
N GLY A 159 -7.32 -23.17 -3.15
CA GLY A 159 -8.57 -22.84 -3.84
C GLY A 159 -9.19 -21.47 -3.53
N GLU A 160 -8.64 -20.71 -2.59
CA GLU A 160 -9.08 -19.35 -2.28
C GLU A 160 -8.15 -18.30 -2.90
N ALA A 161 -8.74 -17.19 -3.33
CA ALA A 161 -8.01 -15.99 -3.74
C ALA A 161 -8.00 -14.96 -2.63
N HIS A 162 -6.90 -14.21 -2.55
CA HIS A 162 -6.79 -13.00 -1.77
C HIS A 162 -7.27 -11.83 -2.61
N ILE A 163 -8.31 -11.13 -2.14
CA ILE A 163 -8.87 -9.94 -2.78
C ILE A 163 -8.47 -8.74 -1.95
N GLU A 164 -7.63 -7.86 -2.50
CA GLU A 164 -7.09 -6.71 -1.80
C GLU A 164 -7.44 -5.42 -2.53
N PHE A 165 -7.99 -4.47 -1.79
CA PHE A 165 -8.28 -3.11 -2.25
C PHE A 165 -7.20 -2.17 -1.70
N THR A 166 -6.50 -1.49 -2.58
CA THR A 166 -5.42 -0.53 -2.24
C THR A 166 -5.60 0.80 -2.97
N HIS A 167 -5.04 1.85 -2.37
CA HIS A 167 -4.94 3.15 -3.01
C HIS A 167 -3.75 3.11 -3.97
N TYR A 168 -3.87 3.78 -5.11
CA TYR A 168 -2.76 3.95 -6.04
C TYR A 168 -2.88 5.32 -6.70
N TRP A 169 -1.75 5.86 -7.16
CA TRP A 169 -1.71 7.08 -7.95
C TRP A 169 -1.51 6.69 -9.43
N PRO A 170 -2.51 6.87 -10.30
CA PRO A 170 -2.34 6.56 -11.72
C PRO A 170 -1.12 7.26 -12.32
N ILE A 171 -0.29 6.53 -13.08
CA ILE A 171 0.95 7.08 -13.68
C ILE A 171 0.66 8.33 -14.51
N THR A 172 -0.44 8.35 -15.26
CA THR A 172 -0.85 9.52 -16.04
C THR A 172 -1.12 10.74 -15.16
N GLN A 173 -1.69 10.54 -13.97
CA GLN A 173 -1.92 11.61 -13.00
C GLN A 173 -0.64 12.02 -12.29
N LEU A 174 0.29 11.10 -12.03
CA LEU A 174 1.59 11.40 -11.41
C LEU A 174 2.48 12.21 -12.36
N ILE A 175 2.55 11.79 -13.63
CA ILE A 175 3.30 12.45 -14.70
C ILE A 175 2.70 13.84 -14.99
N GLY A 176 1.37 13.94 -15.11
CA GLY A 176 0.66 15.22 -15.28
C GLY A 176 0.86 15.90 -16.64
N GLU A 177 0.09 16.96 -16.91
CA GLU A 177 0.05 17.68 -18.20
C GLU A 177 0.94 18.94 -18.27
N GLY A 178 1.65 19.29 -17.19
CA GLY A 178 2.53 20.46 -17.09
C GLY A 178 4.01 20.16 -17.39
N LYS A 179 4.89 21.15 -17.17
CA LYS A 179 6.35 20.93 -17.26
C LYS A 179 6.85 20.14 -16.05
N GLU A 180 6.38 20.53 -14.88
CA GLU A 180 6.64 19.91 -13.58
C GLU A 180 5.82 18.62 -13.42
N LEU A 181 6.28 17.72 -12.54
CA LEU A 181 5.51 16.53 -12.18
C LEU A 181 4.29 16.91 -11.33
N ALA A 182 3.24 16.10 -11.34
CA ALA A 182 1.98 16.49 -10.70
C ALA A 182 2.09 16.62 -9.18
N PHE A 183 3.03 15.91 -8.57
CA PHE A 183 3.31 16.04 -7.15
C PHE A 183 4.04 17.35 -6.79
N GLU A 184 4.58 18.08 -7.76
CA GLU A 184 5.24 19.39 -7.57
C GLU A 184 4.27 20.57 -7.68
N LYS A 185 2.95 20.31 -7.71
CA LYS A 185 1.91 21.33 -7.94
C LYS A 185 1.96 22.54 -6.99
N ASP A 186 2.48 22.36 -5.77
CA ASP A 186 2.51 23.40 -4.75
C ASP A 186 3.77 24.28 -4.88
N ALA A 187 4.90 23.69 -5.27
CA ALA A 187 6.12 24.37 -5.69
C ALA A 187 7.10 23.38 -6.38
N PRO A 188 7.89 23.80 -7.38
CA PRO A 188 8.99 22.97 -7.88
C PRO A 188 9.90 22.49 -6.74
N LEU A 189 10.32 21.22 -6.77
CA LEU A 189 11.14 20.64 -5.69
C LEU A 189 12.57 21.19 -5.68
N LEU A 190 13.17 21.38 -6.86
CA LEU A 190 14.53 21.90 -6.97
C LEU A 190 14.64 23.27 -6.28
N GLY A 191 15.65 23.41 -5.42
CA GLY A 191 15.93 24.61 -4.64
C GLY A 191 15.18 24.74 -3.31
N LEU A 192 14.27 23.81 -2.97
CA LEU A 192 13.57 23.82 -1.68
C LEU A 192 14.49 23.41 -0.53
N THR A 193 14.22 23.95 0.65
CA THR A 193 14.87 23.56 1.92
C THR A 193 14.03 22.51 2.67
N PRO A 194 14.56 21.86 3.72
CA PRO A 194 13.76 20.98 4.57
C PRO A 194 12.54 21.68 5.18
N ALA A 195 12.67 22.96 5.54
CA ALA A 195 11.56 23.75 6.08
C ALA A 195 10.47 24.02 5.04
N ASP A 196 10.86 24.20 3.76
CA ASP A 196 9.91 24.32 2.66
C ASP A 196 9.13 23.02 2.44
N LEU A 197 9.81 21.86 2.53
CA LEU A 197 9.14 20.56 2.41
C LEU A 197 8.11 20.36 3.51
N ASP A 198 8.48 20.63 4.77
CA ASP A 198 7.53 20.55 5.89
C ASP A 198 6.34 21.50 5.71
N ALA A 199 6.54 22.66 5.08
CA ALA A 199 5.47 23.64 4.87
C ALA A 199 4.54 23.28 3.70
N LYS A 200 5.09 22.74 2.61
CA LYS A 200 4.38 22.53 1.33
C LYS A 200 3.96 21.07 1.12
N TYR A 201 4.72 20.13 1.66
CA TYR A 201 4.61 18.70 1.38
C TYR A 201 4.43 17.84 2.64
N ALA A 202 4.05 18.43 3.78
CA ALA A 202 3.94 17.76 5.09
C ALA A 202 3.27 16.38 5.08
N THR A 203 2.29 16.18 4.20
CA THR A 203 1.52 14.92 4.11
C THR A 203 2.36 13.76 3.57
N TRP A 204 3.41 14.06 2.80
CA TRP A 204 4.22 13.11 2.05
C TRP A 204 5.65 13.01 2.56
N VAL A 205 6.09 13.93 3.43
CA VAL A 205 7.44 13.93 3.98
C VAL A 205 7.67 12.71 4.87
N LYS A 206 8.68 11.92 4.51
CA LYS A 206 9.23 10.82 5.33
C LYS A 206 10.61 11.23 5.82
N LYS A 207 10.80 11.22 7.14
CA LYS A 207 12.08 11.54 7.77
C LYS A 207 12.64 10.28 8.43
N GLU A 208 13.86 9.94 8.07
CA GLU A 208 14.63 8.88 8.74
C GLU A 208 15.73 9.53 9.59
N SER A 209 15.83 9.15 10.86
CA SER A 209 16.94 9.58 11.72
C SER A 209 18.22 8.78 11.43
N GLU A 210 19.39 9.26 11.87
CA GLU A 210 20.63 8.48 11.75
C GLU A 210 20.54 7.16 12.56
N GLU A 211 19.83 7.18 13.69
CA GLU A 211 19.54 5.99 14.49
C GLU A 211 18.64 4.99 13.77
N ASP A 212 17.57 5.46 13.10
CA ASP A 212 16.68 4.60 12.32
C ASP A 212 17.41 4.03 11.10
N ALA A 213 18.16 4.86 10.36
CA ALA A 213 18.98 4.40 9.24
C ALA A 213 20.00 3.34 9.68
N LYS A 214 20.64 3.53 10.84
CA LYS A 214 21.56 2.53 11.42
C LYS A 214 20.84 1.23 11.74
N LYS A 215 19.64 1.29 12.32
CA LYS A 215 18.84 0.11 12.63
C LYS A 215 18.40 -0.61 11.35
N SER A 216 17.94 0.12 10.33
CA SER A 216 17.60 -0.40 9.01
C SER A 216 18.79 -1.16 8.40
N GLN A 217 19.99 -0.56 8.42
CA GLN A 217 21.21 -1.24 7.95
C GLN A 217 21.55 -2.51 8.77
N GLU A 218 21.36 -2.49 10.09
CA GLU A 218 21.59 -3.66 10.94
C GLU A 218 20.58 -4.79 10.65
N ASP A 219 19.32 -4.46 10.38
CA ASP A 219 18.28 -5.43 10.05
C ASP A 219 18.49 -6.03 8.65
N ILE A 220 18.90 -5.22 7.66
CA ILE A 220 19.32 -5.71 6.34
C ILE A 220 20.53 -6.64 6.48
N ALA A 221 21.55 -6.27 7.24
CA ALA A 221 22.74 -7.11 7.44
C ALA A 221 22.40 -8.47 8.07
N LYS A 222 21.40 -8.53 8.97
CA LYS A 222 20.92 -9.81 9.53
C LYS A 222 20.26 -10.71 8.49
N LEU A 223 19.64 -10.13 7.46
CA LEU A 223 18.94 -10.87 6.40
C LEU A 223 19.87 -11.23 5.23
N ALA A 224 20.72 -10.29 4.81
CA ALA A 224 21.53 -10.37 3.59
C ALA A 224 23.02 -10.69 3.85
N GLY A 225 23.47 -10.72 5.11
CA GLY A 225 24.86 -10.93 5.48
C GLY A 225 25.61 -9.63 5.84
N GLU A 226 26.70 -9.74 6.61
CA GLU A 226 27.50 -8.60 7.06
C GLU A 226 28.21 -7.88 5.90
N GLU A 227 28.47 -8.57 4.80
CA GLU A 227 29.01 -8.00 3.57
C GLU A 227 28.09 -6.95 2.95
N ALA A 228 26.77 -7.07 3.11
CA ALA A 228 25.82 -6.08 2.63
C ALA A 228 26.03 -4.73 3.34
N LYS A 229 26.43 -4.75 4.62
CA LYS A 229 26.70 -3.54 5.40
C LYS A 229 27.86 -2.73 4.84
N ALA A 230 28.86 -3.38 4.27
CA ALA A 230 29.99 -2.70 3.64
C ALA A 230 29.59 -1.96 2.35
N LEU A 231 28.50 -2.38 1.70
CA LEU A 231 27.99 -1.78 0.46
C LEU A 231 27.04 -0.59 0.71
N MET A 232 26.41 -0.52 1.89
CA MET A 232 25.39 0.50 2.22
C MET A 232 25.96 1.86 2.67
N GLY A 233 27.27 1.99 2.86
CA GLY A 233 27.88 3.23 3.34
C GLY A 233 27.54 3.58 4.79
N LYS A 234 27.90 4.80 5.22
CA LYS A 234 27.60 5.28 6.57
C LYS A 234 26.09 5.59 6.68
N PRO A 235 25.40 5.18 7.75
CA PRO A 235 24.01 5.60 7.96
C PRO A 235 23.96 7.11 8.12
N THR A 236 22.99 7.73 7.45
CA THR A 236 22.76 9.18 7.48
C THR A 236 21.27 9.42 7.60
N ALA A 237 20.88 10.47 8.31
CA ALA A 237 19.50 10.93 8.30
C ALA A 237 19.10 11.31 6.87
N SER A 238 17.83 11.06 6.53
CA SER A 238 17.27 11.37 5.20
C SER A 238 15.91 12.05 5.34
N ILE A 239 15.57 12.83 4.33
CA ILE A 239 14.24 13.40 4.14
C ILE A 239 13.87 13.09 2.71
N ASP A 240 12.86 12.24 2.54
CA ASP A 240 12.31 11.83 1.25
C ASP A 240 10.82 12.18 1.19
N LEU A 241 10.21 12.01 0.01
CA LEU A 241 8.75 12.04 -0.13
C LEU A 241 8.26 10.64 -0.45
N GLU A 242 7.16 10.23 0.20
CA GLU A 242 6.55 8.94 -0.01
C GLU A 242 5.12 9.13 -0.51
N TYR A 243 4.86 8.68 -1.74
CA TYR A 243 3.56 8.78 -2.39
C TYR A 243 2.90 7.39 -2.51
N PRO A 244 1.57 7.32 -2.77
CA PRO A 244 0.94 6.04 -3.08
C PRO A 244 1.64 5.34 -4.26
N PRO A 245 1.57 4.00 -4.32
CA PRO A 245 2.15 3.27 -5.43
C PRO A 245 1.43 3.61 -6.74
N THR A 246 2.07 3.36 -7.86
CA THR A 246 1.41 3.43 -9.18
C THR A 246 0.63 2.15 -9.49
N GLU A 247 0.09 2.02 -10.70
CA GLU A 247 -0.71 0.88 -11.16
C GLU A 247 -0.07 -0.47 -10.77
N TRP A 248 1.26 -0.57 -10.93
CA TRP A 248 2.01 -1.81 -10.76
C TRP A 248 2.87 -1.82 -9.50
N GLY A 249 3.20 -0.67 -8.92
CA GLY A 249 3.98 -0.61 -7.68
C GLY A 249 3.24 -1.25 -6.50
N LYS A 250 3.96 -1.83 -5.55
CA LYS A 250 3.33 -2.58 -4.45
C LYS A 250 2.96 -1.72 -3.25
N TYR A 251 3.91 -0.93 -2.75
CA TYR A 251 3.78 -0.26 -1.45
C TYR A 251 3.70 1.25 -1.56
N TRP A 252 4.71 1.88 -2.13
CA TRP A 252 4.83 3.34 -2.26
C TRP A 252 5.63 3.69 -3.52
N THR A 253 5.51 4.94 -3.95
CA THR A 253 6.41 5.57 -4.93
C THR A 253 7.33 6.52 -4.17
N PRO A 254 8.56 6.11 -3.82
CA PRO A 254 9.48 6.98 -3.10
C PRO A 254 10.09 8.00 -4.08
N VAL A 255 10.08 9.27 -3.69
CA VAL A 255 10.84 10.34 -4.35
C VAL A 255 11.99 10.68 -3.42
N HIS A 256 13.17 10.24 -3.82
CA HIS A 256 14.39 10.45 -3.06
C HIS A 256 14.99 11.80 -3.37
N LEU A 257 15.57 12.44 -2.35
CA LEU A 257 16.08 13.81 -2.45
C LEU A 257 17.59 13.86 -2.18
N SER A 258 18.34 14.51 -3.08
CA SER A 258 19.73 14.92 -2.86
C SER A 258 19.77 16.41 -2.53
N TRP A 259 20.80 16.80 -1.77
CA TRP A 259 20.90 18.12 -1.17
C TRP A 259 22.28 18.72 -1.42
N THR A 260 22.34 20.01 -1.74
CA THR A 260 23.57 20.80 -1.75
C THR A 260 24.12 21.01 -0.33
N ASP A 261 25.37 21.45 -0.23
CA ASP A 261 26.00 21.85 1.04
C ASP A 261 25.25 23.01 1.73
N GLU A 262 24.52 23.85 0.97
CA GLU A 262 23.65 24.90 1.52
C GLU A 262 22.28 24.39 2.00
N GLY A 263 22.02 23.08 1.92
CA GLY A 263 20.79 22.45 2.39
C GLY A 263 19.59 22.71 1.48
N LYS A 264 19.82 22.74 0.16
CA LYS A 264 18.76 22.86 -0.85
C LYS A 264 18.71 21.62 -1.73
N ILE A 265 17.53 21.24 -2.21
CA ILE A 265 17.40 20.14 -3.16
C ILE A 265 18.05 20.53 -4.49
N ASP A 266 19.04 19.77 -4.95
CA ASP A 266 19.64 19.90 -6.28
C ASP A 266 19.25 18.77 -7.22
N ARG A 267 18.82 17.64 -6.69
CA ARG A 267 18.34 16.49 -7.47
C ARG A 267 17.26 15.75 -6.71
N PHE A 268 16.29 15.23 -7.45
CA PHE A 268 15.38 14.21 -6.96
C PHE A 268 15.21 13.09 -7.99
N TRP A 269 14.87 11.90 -7.53
CA TRP A 269 14.63 10.76 -8.40
C TRP A 269 13.58 9.81 -7.84
N PHE A 270 12.91 9.08 -8.71
CA PHE A 270 11.89 8.08 -8.35
C PHE A 270 11.78 7.01 -9.42
N GLY A 271 11.30 5.83 -9.02
CA GLY A 271 11.09 4.69 -9.91
C GLY A 271 9.61 4.50 -10.29
N LEU A 272 9.35 4.14 -11.54
CA LEU A 272 8.04 3.69 -12.03
C LEU A 272 8.11 2.22 -12.45
N ASP A 273 7.56 1.35 -11.60
CA ASP A 273 7.59 -0.10 -11.80
C ASP A 273 6.83 -0.55 -13.05
N PHE A 274 7.45 -1.44 -13.82
CA PHE A 274 6.76 -2.24 -14.83
C PHE A 274 7.06 -3.74 -14.71
N GLU A 275 7.91 -4.16 -13.78
CA GLU A 275 8.18 -5.58 -13.49
C GLU A 275 6.90 -6.41 -13.35
N PRO A 276 5.88 -5.96 -12.59
CA PRO A 276 4.66 -6.73 -12.41
C PRO A 276 3.86 -6.88 -13.71
N HIS A 277 4.01 -5.96 -14.66
CA HIS A 277 3.33 -5.97 -15.94
C HIS A 277 4.25 -5.44 -17.05
N PRO A 278 5.17 -6.27 -17.61
CA PRO A 278 6.23 -5.79 -18.51
C PRO A 278 5.73 -5.07 -19.76
N ALA A 279 4.49 -5.35 -20.20
CA ALA A 279 3.86 -4.65 -21.31
C ALA A 279 3.57 -3.17 -21.01
N ALA A 280 3.63 -2.73 -19.75
CA ALA A 280 3.54 -1.32 -19.37
C ALA A 280 4.79 -0.52 -19.75
N LYS A 281 5.95 -1.17 -19.94
CA LYS A 281 7.23 -0.49 -20.18
C LYS A 281 7.13 0.57 -21.29
N ASP A 282 6.67 0.17 -22.47
CA ASP A 282 6.55 1.05 -23.62
C ASP A 282 5.44 2.09 -23.45
N GLN A 283 4.38 1.76 -22.70
CA GLN A 283 3.28 2.69 -22.41
C GLN A 283 3.74 3.82 -21.49
N ILE A 284 4.49 3.49 -20.43
CA ILE A 284 5.06 4.47 -19.50
C ILE A 284 6.06 5.35 -20.25
N PHE A 285 6.94 4.76 -21.07
CA PHE A 285 7.90 5.52 -21.85
C PHE A 285 7.23 6.48 -22.86
N ALA A 286 6.12 6.06 -23.47
CA ALA A 286 5.32 6.93 -24.32
C ALA A 286 4.71 8.11 -23.57
N LEU A 287 4.36 7.96 -22.28
CA LEU A 287 3.88 9.08 -21.46
C LEU A 287 4.98 10.11 -21.19
N PHE A 288 6.23 9.68 -20.98
CA PHE A 288 7.36 10.61 -20.89
C PHE A 288 7.55 11.39 -22.19
N LYS A 289 7.48 10.71 -23.34
CA LYS A 289 7.54 11.37 -24.66
C LYS A 289 6.41 12.35 -24.88
N GLN A 290 5.20 12.00 -24.46
CA GLN A 290 4.06 12.90 -24.53
C GLN A 290 4.28 14.15 -23.67
N LYS A 291 4.85 14.00 -22.47
CA LYS A 291 5.08 15.10 -21.53
C LYS A 291 6.23 16.02 -21.97
N TRP A 292 7.39 15.45 -22.29
CA TRP A 292 8.63 16.20 -22.47
C TRP A 292 9.16 16.21 -23.91
N GLY A 293 8.53 15.51 -24.84
CA GLY A 293 8.96 15.41 -26.24
C GLY A 293 9.90 14.23 -26.49
N GLU A 294 10.52 14.18 -27.67
CA GLU A 294 11.49 13.12 -27.98
C GLU A 294 12.81 13.34 -27.22
N PRO A 295 13.32 12.32 -26.51
CA PRO A 295 14.57 12.43 -25.78
C PRO A 295 15.78 12.33 -26.72
N LYS A 296 16.90 12.86 -26.26
CA LYS A 296 18.22 12.51 -26.76
C LYS A 296 18.70 11.24 -26.07
N GLU A 297 19.11 10.26 -26.86
CA GLU A 297 19.73 9.03 -26.36
C GLU A 297 21.22 9.27 -26.12
N VAL A 298 21.68 8.94 -24.91
CA VAL A 298 23.10 8.93 -24.53
C VAL A 298 23.46 7.58 -23.92
N GLU A 299 24.72 7.18 -24.06
CA GLU A 299 25.26 5.96 -23.47
C GLU A 299 26.30 6.36 -22.43
N GLU A 300 26.06 6.01 -21.17
CA GLU A 300 26.96 6.29 -20.04
C GLU A 300 27.21 5.00 -19.28
N TYR A 301 28.49 4.65 -19.08
CA TYR A 301 28.91 3.41 -18.41
C TYR A 301 28.30 2.10 -18.96
N GLY A 302 27.79 2.13 -20.20
CA GLY A 302 27.14 0.99 -20.86
C GLY A 302 25.62 0.97 -20.67
N ASP A 303 25.08 1.91 -19.89
CA ASP A 303 23.66 2.10 -19.67
C ASP A 303 23.10 3.15 -20.64
N LYS A 304 21.84 2.94 -21.00
CA LYS A 304 21.13 3.75 -21.98
C LYS A 304 20.27 4.78 -21.27
N ILE A 305 20.66 6.05 -21.36
CA ILE A 305 19.97 7.15 -20.70
C ILE A 305 19.22 7.98 -21.76
N PHE A 306 17.98 8.32 -21.44
CA PHE A 306 17.12 9.16 -22.27
C PHE A 306 17.00 10.56 -21.65
N VAL A 307 17.70 11.53 -22.24
CA VAL A 307 17.70 12.93 -21.77
C VAL A 307 16.57 13.70 -22.45
N PHE A 308 15.57 14.10 -21.67
CA PHE A 308 14.39 14.83 -22.15
C PHE A 308 14.52 16.35 -22.06
N SER A 309 15.35 16.84 -21.13
CA SER A 309 15.62 18.26 -20.92
C SER A 309 17.03 18.43 -20.38
N GLU A 310 17.66 19.57 -20.68
CA GLU A 310 18.99 19.94 -20.15
C GLU A 310 18.90 21.02 -19.06
N ASP A 311 17.77 21.73 -18.91
CA ASP A 311 17.57 22.74 -17.85
C ASP A 311 16.07 22.85 -17.43
N PRO A 312 15.68 22.30 -16.26
CA PRO A 312 16.48 21.36 -15.45
C PRO A 312 16.81 20.11 -16.28
N ARG A 313 17.87 19.40 -15.90
CA ARG A 313 18.22 18.14 -16.55
C ARG A 313 17.19 17.09 -16.15
N ILE A 314 16.57 16.45 -17.14
CA ILE A 314 15.56 15.40 -16.93
C ILE A 314 16.01 14.16 -17.68
N GLU A 315 16.27 13.10 -16.92
CA GLU A 315 16.73 11.82 -17.44
C GLU A 315 15.74 10.72 -17.10
N VAL A 316 15.63 9.77 -18.01
CA VAL A 316 14.93 8.52 -17.77
C VAL A 316 15.87 7.38 -18.15
N GLU A 317 16.04 6.45 -17.23
CA GLU A 317 16.89 5.27 -17.39
C GLU A 317 16.07 4.01 -17.12
N GLU A 318 16.34 2.95 -17.88
CA GLU A 318 15.78 1.63 -17.58
C GLU A 318 16.62 0.92 -16.53
N ASP A 319 16.09 0.73 -15.33
CA ASP A 319 16.69 -0.22 -14.37
C ASP A 319 16.31 -1.64 -14.80
N THR A 320 17.26 -2.31 -15.45
CA THR A 320 17.11 -3.68 -15.95
C THR A 320 17.14 -4.75 -14.85
N ILE A 321 17.55 -4.41 -13.63
CA ILE A 321 17.59 -5.33 -12.49
C ILE A 321 16.20 -5.43 -11.87
N SER A 322 15.57 -4.29 -11.61
CA SER A 322 14.25 -4.24 -10.96
C SER A 322 13.10 -3.97 -11.93
N ASN A 323 13.38 -3.86 -13.24
CA ASN A 323 12.40 -3.66 -14.30
C ASN A 323 11.47 -2.46 -14.02
N LYS A 324 12.08 -1.30 -13.85
CA LYS A 324 11.40 0.00 -13.66
C LYS A 324 12.05 1.07 -14.53
N TRP A 325 11.32 2.16 -14.72
CA TRP A 325 11.90 3.40 -15.25
C TRP A 325 12.34 4.27 -14.08
N ASP A 326 13.62 4.56 -13.98
CA ASP A 326 14.14 5.55 -13.05
C ASP A 326 14.12 6.92 -13.70
N VAL A 327 13.47 7.88 -13.05
CA VAL A 327 13.34 9.26 -13.50
C VAL A 327 14.16 10.13 -12.58
N THR A 328 15.13 10.85 -13.14
CA THR A 328 15.99 11.79 -12.41
C THR A 328 15.74 13.21 -12.91
N VAL A 329 15.60 14.14 -11.98
CA VAL A 329 15.47 15.58 -12.26
C VAL A 329 16.48 16.33 -11.41
N GLU A 330 17.35 17.10 -12.04
CA GLU A 330 18.44 17.78 -11.34
C GLU A 330 18.78 19.15 -11.92
N VAL A 331 19.39 19.98 -11.06
CA VAL A 331 20.01 21.24 -11.47
C VAL A 331 21.24 20.91 -12.32
N PRO A 332 21.40 21.53 -13.50
CA PRO A 332 22.55 21.25 -14.35
C PRO A 332 23.86 21.59 -13.64
N GLU A 333 24.89 20.75 -13.79
CA GLU A 333 26.24 21.10 -13.35
C GLU A 333 26.68 22.37 -14.09
N THR A 334 26.93 23.46 -13.36
CA THR A 334 27.54 24.65 -13.94
C THR A 334 29.03 24.40 -14.15
N GLU A 335 29.45 24.31 -15.43
CA GLU A 335 30.85 24.21 -15.86
C GLU A 335 31.73 25.39 -15.41
#